data_AF-A0A1P8YCS7-F1
#
_entry.id   AF-A0A1P8YCS7-F1
#
_cell.length_a   1.000
_cell.length_b   1.000
_cell.length_c   1.000
_cell.angle_alpha   90.00
_cell.angle_beta   90.00
_cell.angle_gamma   90.00
#
_symmetry.space_group_name_H-M   'P 1'
#
loop_
_entity.id
_entity.type
_entity.pdbx_description
1 polymer ?
#
loop_
_entity_poly.entity_id
_entity_poly.type
_entity_poly.pdbx_seq_one_letter_code
_entity_poly.pdbx_strand_id
1 'polypeptide(L)'
;MALALAAAAFVVAPPQAHGFAEDICYSEGGAPPHNCAPLPQSCPLDDPNGPICGLEAFARYGYTLRQPLGGRSLVHADSTYIIARTVGFSERDAFWIAAYDEATDLGTFAPRDVNGQLVPDAAALTTKDIGGLVRTHFATGGFLFHFLPTMRGPLDPEPDGMRPDVDDPAHEVMLTHVRGWAMAGPGGSAPLCTGGFTDRSADGDYATGAACYADPEPAQINGVYSVETPVAIPFTNVTGEQVISDGVPSSQFDSWIGGDSWNARIGIYIHALGDRISHHACTDAGTISSPSPDRQEFRIDLNKPTCDQGPHAVRHEYETGVDFAGLESEDQTTEAALSMVYDELVEFARIRGTLDAQATMPTTKSALLQGGLLPALEVRYPVERMDAVTEVGCRFGVPAFPGSPACRG
;
A
#
# COMPACT_ATOMS: atom_id res chain seq x y z
N MET A 1 21.02 -37.78 -37.83
CA MET A 1 20.45 -36.42 -37.80
C MET A 1 19.78 -36.24 -36.45
N ALA A 2 20.44 -35.55 -35.52
CA ALA A 2 19.87 -35.16 -34.23
C ALA A 2 19.39 -33.71 -34.36
N LEU A 3 18.10 -33.48 -34.16
CA LEU A 3 17.55 -32.12 -34.07
C LEU A 3 17.93 -31.55 -32.70
N ALA A 4 18.74 -30.49 -32.71
CA ALA A 4 18.91 -29.62 -31.56
C ALA A 4 17.69 -28.69 -31.46
N LEU A 5 16.88 -28.86 -30.42
CA LEU A 5 15.90 -27.86 -30.00
C LEU A 5 16.64 -26.75 -29.26
N ALA A 6 16.79 -25.60 -29.92
CA ALA A 6 17.20 -24.38 -29.26
C ALA A 6 16.04 -23.90 -28.36
N ALA A 7 16.21 -24.01 -27.05
CA ALA A 7 15.35 -23.35 -26.08
C ALA A 7 15.61 -21.84 -26.17
N ALA A 8 14.67 -21.11 -26.76
CA ALA A 8 14.62 -19.67 -26.62
C ALA A 8 14.21 -19.37 -25.17
N ALA A 9 15.16 -18.86 -24.38
CA ALA A 9 14.85 -18.23 -23.11
C ALA A 9 14.01 -16.98 -23.40
N PHE A 10 12.69 -17.12 -23.36
CA PHE A 10 11.82 -15.97 -23.25
C PHE A 10 12.09 -15.35 -21.88
N VAL A 11 12.74 -14.19 -21.89
CA VAL A 11 12.68 -13.25 -20.76
C VAL A 11 11.24 -12.73 -20.76
N VAL A 12 10.35 -13.52 -20.17
CA VAL A 12 9.01 -13.04 -19.80
C VAL A 12 9.26 -12.14 -18.60
N ALA A 13 9.14 -10.82 -18.80
CA ALA A 13 9.09 -9.91 -17.66
C ALA A 13 7.98 -10.42 -16.73
N PRO A 14 8.20 -10.44 -15.40
CA PRO A 14 7.16 -10.77 -14.44
C PRO A 14 5.87 -10.05 -14.81
N PRO A 15 4.70 -10.72 -14.93
CA PRO A 15 3.45 -10.00 -14.77
C PRO A 15 3.51 -9.28 -13.42
N GLN A 16 3.08 -8.03 -13.47
CA GLN A 16 3.17 -7.13 -12.34
C GLN A 16 2.25 -7.64 -11.22
N ALA A 17 2.73 -7.53 -9.99
CA ALA A 17 1.98 -7.83 -8.78
C ALA A 17 1.48 -6.50 -8.21
N HIS A 18 0.25 -6.44 -7.69
CA HIS A 18 -0.46 -5.18 -7.46
C HIS A 18 -1.05 -5.08 -6.04
N GLY A 19 -0.89 -3.92 -5.36
CA GLY A 19 -1.49 -3.49 -4.08
C GLY A 19 -2.91 -2.98 -4.22
N PHE A 20 -3.50 -2.50 -3.09
CA PHE A 20 -4.72 -1.70 -3.08
C PHE A 20 -4.71 -0.81 -4.31
N ALA A 21 -5.73 -0.95 -5.15
CA ALA A 21 -5.69 -0.31 -6.44
C ALA A 21 -6.30 1.08 -6.37
N GLU A 22 -5.93 1.93 -7.32
CA GLU A 22 -6.71 3.13 -7.57
C GLU A 22 -8.15 2.70 -7.87
N ASP A 23 -9.14 3.22 -7.14
CA ASP A 23 -10.55 2.91 -7.39
C ASP A 23 -11.13 3.86 -8.45
N ILE A 24 -10.54 5.06 -8.57
CA ILE A 24 -10.90 6.09 -9.55
C ILE A 24 -9.88 6.15 -10.68
N CYS A 25 -10.34 5.99 -11.93
CA CYS A 25 -9.54 6.12 -13.13
C CYS A 25 -9.93 7.37 -13.93
N TYR A 26 -8.92 8.14 -14.34
CA TYR A 26 -9.13 9.36 -15.11
C TYR A 26 -9.14 9.09 -16.61
N SER A 27 -10.10 9.70 -17.30
CA SER A 27 -10.30 9.58 -18.74
C SER A 27 -9.67 10.76 -19.49
N GLU A 28 -9.09 10.51 -20.67
CA GLU A 28 -8.66 11.61 -21.55
C GLU A 28 -9.83 12.50 -22.00
N GLY A 29 -9.53 13.76 -22.32
CA GLY A 29 -10.51 14.66 -22.94
C GLY A 29 -11.53 15.28 -21.98
N GLY A 30 -11.33 15.17 -20.66
CA GLY A 30 -12.19 15.84 -19.68
C GLY A 30 -13.46 15.09 -19.33
N ALA A 31 -13.56 13.81 -19.67
CA ALA A 31 -14.70 12.98 -19.27
C ALA A 31 -14.64 12.68 -17.75
N PRO A 32 -15.79 12.46 -17.10
CA PRO A 32 -15.83 12.08 -15.69
C PRO A 32 -15.01 10.81 -15.41
N PRO A 33 -14.50 10.66 -14.17
CA PRO A 33 -13.82 9.45 -13.75
C PRO A 33 -14.72 8.22 -13.84
N HIS A 34 -14.10 7.07 -14.07
CA HIS A 34 -14.76 5.76 -14.06
C HIS A 34 -14.08 4.84 -13.03
N ASN A 35 -14.76 3.76 -12.62
CA ASN A 35 -14.14 2.79 -11.72
C ASN A 35 -12.98 2.14 -12.46
N CYS A 36 -11.81 2.07 -11.84
CA CYS A 36 -10.68 1.35 -12.41
C CYS A 36 -10.97 -0.16 -12.52
N ALA A 37 -11.45 -0.78 -11.43
CA ALA A 37 -11.77 -2.20 -11.40
C ALA A 37 -13.07 -2.43 -10.60
N PRO A 38 -14.26 -2.13 -11.16
CA PRO A 38 -15.49 -2.40 -10.45
C PRO A 38 -15.82 -3.89 -10.47
N LEU A 39 -16.21 -4.46 -9.34
CA LEU A 39 -16.71 -5.85 -9.29
C LEU A 39 -17.80 -6.06 -10.36
N PRO A 40 -17.64 -7.01 -11.30
CA PRO A 40 -18.67 -7.33 -12.28
C PRO A 40 -20.00 -7.66 -11.59
N GLN A 41 -21.13 -7.22 -12.15
CA GLN A 41 -22.45 -7.47 -11.55
C GLN A 41 -22.81 -8.96 -11.42
N SER A 42 -22.20 -9.81 -12.23
CA SER A 42 -22.35 -11.27 -12.18
C SER A 42 -21.48 -11.94 -11.12
N CYS A 43 -20.53 -11.22 -10.55
CA CYS A 43 -19.62 -11.75 -9.54
C CYS A 43 -20.22 -11.55 -8.16
N PRO A 44 -20.33 -12.62 -7.36
CA PRO A 44 -20.90 -12.51 -6.04
C PRO A 44 -19.88 -11.93 -5.05
N LEU A 45 -20.38 -11.51 -3.89
CA LEU A 45 -19.57 -10.96 -2.79
C LEU A 45 -18.98 -12.03 -1.87
N ASP A 46 -19.37 -13.30 -2.04
CA ASP A 46 -19.01 -14.43 -1.19
C ASP A 46 -18.14 -15.50 -1.90
N ASP A 47 -17.64 -15.21 -3.12
CA ASP A 47 -16.77 -16.13 -3.87
C ASP A 47 -15.60 -15.40 -4.55
N PRO A 48 -14.59 -14.97 -3.79
CA PRO A 48 -13.38 -14.37 -4.36
C PRO A 48 -12.58 -15.35 -5.23
N ASN A 49 -12.81 -16.66 -5.09
CA ASN A 49 -12.07 -17.70 -5.80
C ASN A 49 -12.76 -18.16 -7.09
N GLY A 50 -13.88 -17.55 -7.45
CA GLY A 50 -14.64 -17.88 -8.66
C GLY A 50 -13.78 -17.66 -9.91
N PRO A 51 -13.50 -18.69 -10.73
CA PRO A 51 -12.52 -18.59 -11.81
C PRO A 51 -12.93 -17.63 -12.93
N ILE A 52 -14.24 -17.47 -13.16
CA ILE A 52 -14.78 -16.51 -14.13
C ILE A 52 -14.54 -15.08 -13.64
N CYS A 53 -14.84 -14.83 -12.37
CA CYS A 53 -14.64 -13.53 -11.74
C CYS A 53 -13.17 -13.16 -11.64
N GLY A 54 -12.32 -14.11 -11.24
CA GLY A 54 -10.87 -13.93 -11.23
C GLY A 54 -10.32 -13.58 -12.61
N LEU A 55 -10.77 -14.24 -13.68
CA LEU A 55 -10.33 -13.93 -15.04
C LEU A 55 -10.80 -12.54 -15.50
N GLU A 56 -12.07 -12.19 -15.23
CA GLU A 56 -12.60 -10.87 -15.58
C GLU A 56 -11.91 -9.74 -14.82
N ALA A 57 -11.73 -9.90 -13.51
CA ALA A 57 -11.02 -8.96 -12.66
C ALA A 57 -9.58 -8.77 -13.16
N PHE A 58 -8.82 -9.85 -13.33
CA PHE A 58 -7.44 -9.79 -13.83
C PHE A 58 -7.32 -9.08 -15.19
N ALA A 59 -8.25 -9.35 -16.12
CA ALA A 59 -8.26 -8.69 -17.42
C ALA A 59 -8.52 -7.17 -17.31
N ARG A 60 -9.39 -6.74 -16.38
CA ARG A 60 -9.66 -5.32 -16.10
C ARG A 60 -8.46 -4.63 -15.46
N TYR A 61 -7.81 -5.28 -14.50
CA TYR A 61 -6.55 -4.80 -13.92
C TYR A 61 -5.50 -4.50 -15.01
N GLY A 62 -5.33 -5.42 -15.96
CA GLY A 62 -4.44 -5.19 -17.11
C GLY A 62 -4.82 -4.00 -18.00
N TYR A 63 -6.10 -3.64 -18.09
CA TYR A 63 -6.59 -2.47 -18.82
C TYR A 63 -6.36 -1.16 -18.04
N THR A 64 -6.59 -1.18 -16.74
CA THR A 64 -6.36 -0.06 -15.81
C THR A 64 -4.92 0.42 -15.82
N LEU A 65 -3.95 -0.51 -15.81
CA LEU A 65 -2.52 -0.18 -15.87
C LEU A 65 -2.09 0.57 -17.13
N ARG A 66 -2.92 0.54 -18.17
CA ARG A 66 -2.67 1.24 -19.44
C ARG A 66 -3.37 2.58 -19.52
N GLN A 67 -4.07 3.01 -18.47
CA GLN A 67 -4.73 4.31 -18.47
C GLN A 67 -3.69 5.43 -18.41
N PRO A 68 -3.69 6.35 -19.38
CA PRO A 68 -2.61 7.32 -19.56
C PRO A 68 -2.59 8.43 -18.49
N LEU A 69 -3.69 8.65 -17.79
CA LEU A 69 -3.82 9.71 -16.78
C LEU A 69 -3.68 9.22 -15.33
N GLY A 70 -3.43 7.91 -15.14
CA GLY A 70 -3.36 7.26 -13.84
C GLY A 70 -4.72 7.16 -13.14
N GLY A 71 -4.67 6.91 -11.85
CA GLY A 71 -5.84 6.86 -10.99
C GLY A 71 -5.63 7.60 -9.66
N ARG A 72 -6.58 7.39 -8.76
CA ARG A 72 -6.59 7.87 -7.38
C ARG A 72 -7.31 6.83 -6.53
N SER A 73 -6.74 6.44 -5.39
CA SER A 73 -7.45 5.66 -4.37
C SER A 73 -8.13 6.58 -3.36
N LEU A 74 -9.45 6.45 -3.21
CA LEU A 74 -10.19 7.12 -2.13
C LEU A 74 -9.89 6.52 -0.76
N VAL A 75 -9.27 5.32 -0.70
CA VAL A 75 -8.76 4.72 0.53
C VAL A 75 -7.43 5.37 0.93
N HIS A 76 -6.42 5.39 0.04
CA HIS A 76 -5.09 5.92 0.33
C HIS A 76 -4.98 7.45 0.29
N ALA A 77 -5.74 8.13 -0.57
CA ALA A 77 -5.69 9.60 -0.63
C ALA A 77 -6.74 10.24 0.29
N ASP A 78 -8.02 10.17 -0.09
CA ASP A 78 -9.08 10.96 0.55
C ASP A 78 -9.34 10.56 1.99
N SER A 79 -9.46 9.25 2.24
CA SER A 79 -9.73 8.73 3.58
C SER A 79 -8.56 9.01 4.51
N THR A 80 -7.32 8.75 4.08
CA THR A 80 -6.11 9.11 4.84
C THR A 80 -6.05 10.60 5.15
N TYR A 81 -6.34 11.48 4.20
CA TYR A 81 -6.37 12.92 4.44
C TYR A 81 -7.43 13.33 5.45
N ILE A 82 -8.65 12.80 5.32
CA ILE A 82 -9.76 13.06 6.25
C ILE A 82 -9.42 12.56 7.66
N ILE A 83 -8.85 11.36 7.78
CA ILE A 83 -8.40 10.79 9.05
C ILE A 83 -7.30 11.66 9.65
N ALA A 84 -6.25 11.97 8.89
CA ALA A 84 -5.12 12.79 9.35
C ALA A 84 -5.59 14.16 9.87
N ARG A 85 -6.52 14.82 9.16
CA ARG A 85 -7.11 16.09 9.62
C ARG A 85 -7.94 15.93 10.89
N THR A 86 -8.72 14.86 10.97
CA THR A 86 -9.58 14.57 12.13
C THR A 86 -8.75 14.26 13.38
N VAL A 87 -7.60 13.60 13.25
CA VAL A 87 -6.72 13.29 14.40
C VAL A 87 -5.86 14.47 14.85
N GLY A 88 -5.74 15.54 14.04
CA GLY A 88 -5.16 16.81 14.45
C GLY A 88 -4.00 17.35 13.59
N PHE A 89 -3.59 16.66 12.51
CA PHE A 89 -2.59 17.20 11.58
C PHE A 89 -3.08 18.47 10.90
N SER A 90 -2.19 19.39 10.53
CA SER A 90 -2.57 20.57 9.74
C SER A 90 -3.09 20.19 8.33
N GLU A 91 -3.76 21.12 7.64
CA GLU A 91 -4.19 20.90 6.24
C GLU A 91 -3.04 20.48 5.34
N ARG A 92 -1.90 21.17 5.47
CA ARG A 92 -0.70 20.87 4.70
C ARG A 92 -0.12 19.50 5.05
N ASP A 93 -0.02 19.17 6.33
CA ASP A 93 0.58 17.90 6.74
C ASP A 93 -0.28 16.72 6.31
N ALA A 94 -1.60 16.80 6.55
CA ALA A 94 -2.53 15.77 6.12
C ALA A 94 -2.53 15.57 4.61
N PHE A 95 -2.43 16.67 3.83
CA PHE A 95 -2.32 16.56 2.37
C PHE A 95 -1.08 15.78 1.97
N TRP A 96 0.09 16.11 2.52
CA TRP A 96 1.33 15.41 2.14
C TRP A 96 1.39 13.97 2.64
N ILE A 97 0.80 13.66 3.80
CA ILE A 97 0.66 12.27 4.24
C ILE A 97 -0.14 11.48 3.20
N ALA A 98 -1.34 11.94 2.85
CA ALA A 98 -2.20 11.28 1.87
C ALA A 98 -1.61 11.25 0.45
N ALA A 99 -0.91 12.31 0.03
CA ALA A 99 -0.29 12.36 -1.29
C ALA A 99 0.86 11.34 -1.41
N TYR A 100 1.64 11.11 -0.34
CA TYR A 100 2.70 10.11 -0.34
C TYR A 100 2.22 8.68 -0.02
N ASP A 101 1.06 8.54 0.63
CA ASP A 101 0.32 7.28 0.71
C ASP A 101 0.04 6.80 -0.74
N GLU A 102 -0.73 7.59 -1.50
CA GLU A 102 -1.03 7.31 -2.91
C GLU A 102 0.21 7.23 -3.82
N ALA A 103 1.22 8.10 -3.63
CA ALA A 103 2.42 8.06 -4.46
C ALA A 103 3.27 6.79 -4.26
N THR A 104 3.05 6.02 -3.19
CA THR A 104 3.77 4.75 -2.99
C THR A 104 3.36 3.72 -4.04
N ASP A 105 2.09 3.71 -4.45
CA ASP A 105 1.59 2.89 -5.56
C ASP A 105 2.06 3.35 -6.95
N LEU A 106 2.10 4.67 -7.16
CA LEU A 106 2.22 5.28 -8.50
C LEU A 106 3.60 5.90 -8.78
N GLY A 107 4.45 6.03 -7.77
CA GLY A 107 5.75 6.69 -7.80
C GLY A 107 5.64 8.21 -7.70
N THR A 108 4.57 8.80 -8.24
CA THR A 108 4.21 10.22 -8.03
C THR A 108 2.70 10.36 -7.89
N PHE A 109 2.26 11.35 -7.14
CA PHE A 109 0.87 11.77 -7.07
C PHE A 109 0.74 13.22 -7.53
N ALA A 110 -0.24 13.48 -8.40
CA ALA A 110 -0.61 14.83 -8.81
C ALA A 110 -2.14 14.98 -8.72
N PRO A 111 -2.66 15.90 -7.89
CA PRO A 111 -4.10 16.00 -7.69
C PRO A 111 -4.82 16.44 -8.95
N ARG A 112 -5.89 15.70 -9.27
CA ARG A 112 -6.78 15.95 -10.41
C ARG A 112 -8.22 16.12 -9.94
N ASP A 113 -8.96 16.93 -10.68
CA ASP A 113 -10.37 17.20 -10.44
C ASP A 113 -11.30 16.08 -10.95
N VAL A 114 -12.60 16.26 -10.75
CA VAL A 114 -13.68 15.38 -11.23
C VAL A 114 -13.74 15.22 -12.76
N ASN A 115 -12.92 15.94 -13.53
CA ASN A 115 -12.81 15.83 -14.98
C ASN A 115 -11.41 15.35 -15.40
N GLY A 116 -10.62 14.84 -14.46
CA GLY A 116 -9.24 14.38 -14.69
C GLY A 116 -8.25 15.50 -15.03
N GLN A 117 -8.63 16.77 -14.86
CA GLN A 117 -7.72 17.90 -15.07
C GLN A 117 -6.87 18.12 -13.83
N LEU A 118 -5.59 18.45 -14.02
CA LEU A 118 -4.75 18.89 -12.91
C LEU A 118 -5.40 20.10 -12.24
N VAL A 119 -5.42 20.11 -10.91
CA VAL A 119 -5.91 21.28 -10.16
C VAL A 119 -5.03 22.51 -10.45
N PRO A 120 -5.55 23.76 -10.33
CA PRO A 120 -4.81 24.96 -10.72
C PRO A 120 -3.38 25.11 -10.15
N ASP A 121 -3.14 24.61 -8.93
CA ASP A 121 -1.84 24.64 -8.25
C ASP A 121 -1.13 23.28 -8.23
N ALA A 122 -1.46 22.36 -9.13
CA ALA A 122 -0.94 20.99 -9.12
C ALA A 122 0.59 20.92 -9.07
N ALA A 123 1.30 21.82 -9.75
CA ALA A 123 2.77 21.84 -9.73
C ALA A 123 3.37 22.01 -8.32
N ALA A 124 2.67 22.68 -7.40
CA ALA A 124 3.09 22.83 -6.01
C ALA A 124 2.59 21.70 -5.09
N LEU A 125 1.66 20.88 -5.59
CA LEU A 125 1.00 19.79 -4.87
C LEU A 125 1.42 18.40 -5.39
N THR A 126 2.19 18.32 -6.48
CA THR A 126 2.75 17.07 -6.97
C THR A 126 3.87 16.59 -6.07
N THR A 127 3.84 15.32 -5.69
CA THR A 127 4.89 14.70 -4.88
C THR A 127 6.23 14.65 -5.62
N LYS A 128 7.31 14.48 -4.87
CA LYS A 128 8.57 14.03 -5.48
C LYS A 128 8.43 12.59 -5.95
N ASP A 129 9.23 12.25 -6.94
CA ASP A 129 9.32 10.88 -7.43
C ASP A 129 9.86 9.96 -6.33
N ILE A 130 9.09 8.93 -6.04
CA ILE A 130 9.43 7.80 -5.17
C ILE A 130 9.23 6.47 -5.93
N GLY A 131 9.44 6.47 -7.26
CA GLY A 131 9.25 5.33 -8.15
C GLY A 131 10.00 4.06 -7.76
N GLY A 132 11.05 4.16 -6.94
CA GLY A 132 11.74 3.01 -6.37
C GLY A 132 10.90 2.22 -5.35
N LEU A 133 9.81 2.78 -4.86
CA LEU A 133 8.89 2.15 -3.90
C LEU A 133 7.67 1.49 -4.55
N VAL A 134 7.46 1.71 -5.86
CA VAL A 134 6.26 1.26 -6.60
C VAL A 134 6.09 -0.26 -6.61
N ARG A 135 4.85 -0.73 -6.47
CA ARG A 135 4.41 -2.15 -6.51
C ARG A 135 4.99 -2.99 -7.63
N THR A 136 5.25 -2.38 -8.78
CA THR A 136 5.76 -3.06 -9.99
C THR A 136 7.28 -3.09 -10.09
N HIS A 137 8.00 -2.43 -9.17
CA HIS A 137 9.46 -2.32 -9.17
C HIS A 137 10.12 -3.41 -8.31
N PHE A 138 10.25 -4.61 -8.88
CA PHE A 138 10.92 -5.75 -8.24
C PHE A 138 12.42 -5.52 -8.00
N ALA A 139 13.08 -4.76 -8.87
CA ALA A 139 14.53 -4.57 -8.84
C ALA A 139 15.02 -3.60 -7.76
N THR A 140 14.15 -2.70 -7.29
CA THR A 140 14.49 -1.71 -6.25
C THR A 140 13.98 -2.13 -4.88
N GLY A 141 13.05 -3.07 -4.81
CA GLY A 141 12.42 -3.51 -3.56
C GLY A 141 11.06 -2.89 -3.31
N GLY A 142 10.59 -2.04 -4.23
CA GLY A 142 9.28 -1.40 -4.15
C GLY A 142 8.16 -2.41 -3.95
N PHE A 143 8.17 -3.52 -4.69
CA PHE A 143 7.24 -4.65 -4.50
C PHE A 143 7.05 -5.09 -3.02
N LEU A 144 8.08 -4.99 -2.18
CA LEU A 144 8.04 -5.39 -0.77
C LEU A 144 7.35 -4.35 0.14
N PHE A 145 7.03 -3.15 -0.34
CA PHE A 145 6.13 -2.20 0.33
C PHE A 145 4.64 -2.54 0.12
N HIS A 146 4.35 -3.46 -0.79
CA HIS A 146 2.98 -3.85 -1.15
C HIS A 146 2.68 -5.31 -0.76
N PHE A 147 3.69 -6.18 -0.81
CA PHE A 147 3.57 -7.57 -0.34
C PHE A 147 4.50 -7.79 0.83
N LEU A 148 3.92 -7.73 2.03
CA LEU A 148 4.63 -7.83 3.32
C LEU A 148 4.34 -9.19 3.98
N PRO A 149 4.92 -10.31 3.50
CA PRO A 149 4.82 -11.57 4.23
C PRO A 149 5.59 -11.52 5.54
N THR A 150 5.25 -12.41 6.46
CA THR A 150 5.89 -12.47 7.77
C THR A 150 7.10 -13.42 7.79
N MET A 151 8.07 -13.12 8.64
CA MET A 151 9.12 -14.06 9.00
C MET A 151 8.56 -15.01 10.05
N ARG A 152 8.51 -16.31 9.74
CA ARG A 152 7.98 -17.31 10.67
C ARG A 152 8.63 -18.67 10.49
N GLY A 153 8.84 -19.34 11.60
CA GLY A 153 9.20 -20.75 11.69
C GLY A 153 7.98 -21.67 11.65
N PRO A 154 8.20 -23.00 11.51
CA PRO A 154 7.11 -23.97 11.40
C PRO A 154 6.20 -24.12 12.63
N LEU A 155 6.58 -23.54 13.77
CA LEU A 155 5.86 -23.64 15.05
C LEU A 155 5.22 -22.30 15.46
N ASP A 156 5.47 -21.23 14.71
CA ASP A 156 4.91 -19.93 15.02
C ASP A 156 3.42 -19.91 14.64
N PRO A 157 2.59 -19.13 15.37
CA PRO A 157 1.18 -19.01 15.04
C PRO A 157 0.98 -18.41 13.64
N GLU A 158 -0.20 -18.64 13.07
CA GLU A 158 -0.59 -17.92 11.85
C GLU A 158 -0.74 -16.42 12.17
N PRO A 159 -0.22 -15.53 11.30
CA PRO A 159 -0.43 -14.10 11.44
C PRO A 159 -1.91 -13.74 11.36
N ASP A 160 -2.33 -12.69 12.09
CA ASP A 160 -3.60 -12.02 11.89
C ASP A 160 -3.35 -10.77 11.04
N GLY A 161 -3.31 -10.92 9.72
CA GLY A 161 -3.04 -9.79 8.85
C GLY A 161 -4.19 -8.79 8.72
N MET A 162 -5.37 -9.08 9.25
CA MET A 162 -6.44 -8.09 9.42
C MET A 162 -6.15 -7.13 10.58
N ARG A 163 -5.24 -7.50 11.49
CA ARG A 163 -4.76 -6.69 12.61
C ARG A 163 -3.27 -6.97 12.85
N PRO A 164 -2.40 -6.60 11.89
CA PRO A 164 -0.98 -6.92 12.00
C PRO A 164 -0.39 -6.26 13.26
N ASP A 165 0.49 -6.98 13.95
CA ASP A 165 1.19 -6.45 15.11
C ASP A 165 2.34 -5.56 14.64
N VAL A 166 2.07 -4.25 14.57
CA VAL A 166 3.04 -3.25 14.11
C VAL A 166 4.28 -3.13 15.02
N ASP A 167 4.22 -3.68 16.23
CA ASP A 167 5.29 -3.69 17.23
C ASP A 167 5.97 -5.09 17.34
N ASP A 168 5.73 -6.01 16.40
CA ASP A 168 6.38 -7.32 16.33
C ASP A 168 7.52 -7.37 15.29
N PRO A 169 8.73 -6.90 15.66
CA PRO A 169 9.87 -6.88 14.73
C PRO A 169 10.39 -8.27 14.36
N ALA A 170 10.01 -9.31 15.11
CA ALA A 170 10.48 -10.66 14.85
C ALA A 170 9.74 -11.30 13.67
N HIS A 171 8.45 -10.99 13.50
CA HIS A 171 7.61 -11.58 12.46
C HIS A 171 7.15 -10.56 11.40
N GLU A 172 6.68 -9.37 11.78
CA GLU A 172 6.19 -8.31 10.88
C GLU A 172 7.35 -7.40 10.40
N VAL A 173 8.44 -8.02 9.94
CA VAL A 173 9.76 -7.37 9.72
C VAL A 173 9.66 -6.08 8.92
N MET A 174 9.05 -6.11 7.73
CA MET A 174 8.95 -4.94 6.87
C MET A 174 8.06 -3.85 7.48
N LEU A 175 6.92 -4.23 8.07
CA LEU A 175 5.96 -3.29 8.64
C LEU A 175 6.56 -2.56 9.84
N THR A 176 7.11 -3.29 10.80
CA THR A 176 7.75 -2.71 11.99
C THR A 176 8.97 -1.86 11.62
N HIS A 177 9.74 -2.27 10.61
CA HIS A 177 10.87 -1.50 10.11
C HIS A 177 10.45 -0.13 9.54
N VAL A 178 9.52 -0.11 8.59
CA VAL A 178 9.05 1.13 7.95
C VAL A 178 8.37 2.04 8.98
N ARG A 179 7.64 1.46 9.94
CA ARG A 179 7.08 2.21 11.08
C ARG A 179 8.17 2.91 11.87
N GLY A 180 9.21 2.19 12.29
CA GLY A 180 10.34 2.74 13.04
C GLY A 180 11.03 3.89 12.29
N TRP A 181 11.25 3.72 10.98
CA TRP A 181 11.80 4.75 10.11
C TRP A 181 10.90 6.00 10.00
N ALA A 182 9.59 5.82 9.94
CA ALA A 182 8.64 6.93 9.89
C ALA A 182 8.53 7.66 11.23
N MET A 183 8.55 6.92 12.34
CA MET A 183 8.52 7.47 13.71
C MET A 183 9.78 8.27 14.03
N ALA A 184 10.94 7.85 13.54
CA ALA A 184 12.21 8.55 13.74
C ALA A 184 12.22 9.96 13.12
N GLY A 185 11.45 10.17 12.05
CA GLY A 185 11.34 11.45 11.36
C GLY A 185 12.63 11.91 10.66
N PRO A 186 12.63 13.15 10.11
CA PRO A 186 13.75 13.70 9.38
C PRO A 186 15.01 13.85 10.24
N GLY A 187 16.15 13.44 9.69
CA GLY A 187 17.43 13.41 10.42
C GLY A 187 17.51 12.32 11.50
N GLY A 188 16.50 11.46 11.62
CA GLY A 188 16.53 10.30 12.49
C GLY A 188 17.60 9.29 12.07
N SER A 189 18.07 8.48 13.02
CA SER A 189 19.10 7.47 12.78
C SER A 189 18.56 6.11 12.32
N ALA A 190 17.24 5.94 12.25
CA ALA A 190 16.64 4.71 11.75
C ALA A 190 16.82 4.65 10.22
N PRO A 191 17.51 3.62 9.69
CA PRO A 191 17.66 3.46 8.25
C PRO A 191 16.33 3.00 7.61
N LEU A 192 16.20 3.16 6.29
CA LEU A 192 15.19 2.45 5.50
C LEU A 192 15.90 1.47 4.58
N CYS A 193 15.66 0.19 4.80
CA CYS A 193 16.38 -0.91 4.19
C CYS A 193 15.49 -1.71 3.24
N THR A 194 16.08 -2.23 2.17
CA THR A 194 15.36 -3.05 1.19
C THR A 194 14.76 -4.28 1.86
N GLY A 195 13.44 -4.45 1.73
CA GLY A 195 12.68 -5.54 2.37
C GLY A 195 12.59 -5.46 3.89
N GLY A 196 12.99 -4.32 4.48
CA GLY A 196 13.01 -4.12 5.92
C GLY A 196 14.16 -4.80 6.65
N PHE A 197 15.11 -5.40 5.91
CA PHE A 197 16.17 -6.20 6.51
C PHE A 197 17.33 -5.34 7.02
N THR A 198 17.41 -5.19 8.33
CA THR A 198 18.54 -4.62 9.06
C THR A 198 19.54 -5.70 9.45
N ASP A 199 20.73 -5.30 9.91
CA ASP A 199 21.54 -6.17 10.76
C ASP A 199 20.72 -6.62 11.99
N ARG A 200 21.12 -7.74 12.61
CA ARG A 200 20.42 -8.21 13.81
C ARG A 200 20.44 -7.16 14.91
N SER A 201 19.28 -6.85 15.45
CA SER A 201 19.16 -6.00 16.63
C SER A 201 19.78 -6.66 17.87
N ALA A 202 19.82 -5.93 18.99
CA ALA A 202 20.21 -6.51 20.29
C ALA A 202 19.25 -7.63 20.75
N ASP A 203 17.98 -7.56 20.34
CA ASP A 203 16.94 -8.54 20.63
C ASP A 203 16.90 -9.67 19.58
N GLY A 204 17.70 -9.55 18.52
CA GLY A 204 17.99 -10.61 17.56
C GLY A 204 17.10 -10.63 16.31
N ASP A 205 16.17 -9.67 16.17
CA ASP A 205 15.32 -9.47 14.99
C ASP A 205 16.07 -8.79 13.83
N TYR A 206 15.44 -8.78 12.66
CA TYR A 206 15.97 -8.20 11.42
C TYR A 206 15.27 -6.90 11.01
N ALA A 207 14.51 -6.25 11.89
CA ALA A 207 13.73 -5.06 11.55
C ALA A 207 14.26 -3.78 12.23
N THR A 208 14.89 -3.91 13.40
CA THR A 208 15.21 -2.79 14.30
C THR A 208 16.71 -2.55 14.50
N GLY A 209 17.55 -3.20 13.70
CA GLY A 209 19.00 -2.97 13.68
C GLY A 209 19.38 -1.55 13.25
N ALA A 210 20.57 -1.11 13.66
CA ALA A 210 21.05 0.25 13.41
C ALA A 210 21.51 0.51 11.95
N ALA A 211 21.71 -0.53 11.16
CA ALA A 211 22.17 -0.47 9.78
C ALA A 211 21.44 -1.51 8.92
N CYS A 212 21.45 -1.30 7.60
CA CYS A 212 20.88 -2.28 6.66
C CYS A 212 21.74 -3.55 6.59
N TYR A 213 21.07 -4.69 6.44
CA TYR A 213 21.71 -6.00 6.52
C TYR A 213 22.86 -6.11 5.52
N ALA A 214 24.03 -6.49 6.02
CA ALA A 214 25.23 -6.76 5.24
C ALA A 214 25.72 -5.60 4.36
N ASP A 215 25.45 -4.34 4.71
CA ASP A 215 26.07 -3.18 4.04
C ASP A 215 27.57 -3.06 4.44
N PRO A 216 28.55 -2.91 3.51
CA PRO A 216 28.45 -2.61 2.08
C PRO A 216 28.56 -3.80 1.12
N GLU A 217 28.39 -5.03 1.59
CA GLU A 217 28.42 -6.27 0.79
C GLU A 217 27.03 -6.94 0.78
N PRO A 218 26.03 -6.37 0.07
CA PRO A 218 24.64 -6.82 0.11
C PRO A 218 24.43 -8.33 -0.07
N ALA A 219 23.55 -8.89 0.75
CA ALA A 219 23.05 -10.24 0.58
C ALA A 219 21.92 -10.28 -0.45
N GLN A 220 21.71 -11.45 -1.06
CA GLN A 220 20.60 -11.65 -1.99
C GLN A 220 19.27 -11.79 -1.24
N ILE A 221 18.21 -11.27 -1.84
CA ILE A 221 16.81 -11.52 -1.51
C ILE A 221 16.22 -12.26 -2.71
N ASN A 222 15.86 -13.52 -2.52
CA ASN A 222 15.27 -14.32 -3.60
C ASN A 222 13.82 -14.63 -3.26
N GLY A 223 12.91 -14.40 -4.19
CA GLY A 223 11.51 -14.73 -3.97
C GLY A 223 10.79 -15.30 -5.16
N VAL A 224 9.59 -15.78 -4.89
CA VAL A 224 8.63 -16.25 -5.90
C VAL A 224 7.26 -15.65 -5.60
N TYR A 225 6.56 -15.26 -6.65
CA TYR A 225 5.20 -14.70 -6.59
C TYR A 225 4.26 -15.48 -7.51
N SER A 226 3.08 -15.87 -7.01
CA SER A 226 2.18 -16.76 -7.75
C SER A 226 1.55 -16.08 -8.97
N VAL A 227 1.52 -16.78 -10.11
CA VAL A 227 0.61 -16.46 -11.21
C VAL A 227 -0.70 -17.20 -11.00
N GLU A 228 -0.58 -18.52 -10.93
CA GLU A 228 -1.62 -19.50 -10.64
C GLU A 228 -0.89 -20.73 -10.11
N THR A 229 -1.13 -21.09 -8.85
CA THR A 229 -0.33 -22.11 -8.16
C THR A 229 -0.40 -23.45 -8.93
N PRO A 230 0.75 -24.09 -9.25
CA PRO A 230 2.10 -23.85 -8.73
C PRO A 230 3.01 -22.98 -9.63
N VAL A 231 2.47 -22.33 -10.67
CA VAL A 231 3.22 -21.46 -11.58
C VAL A 231 3.52 -20.13 -10.89
N ALA A 232 4.80 -19.82 -10.72
CA ALA A 232 5.27 -18.62 -10.05
C ALA A 232 6.34 -17.90 -10.85
N ILE A 233 6.50 -16.61 -10.56
CA ILE A 233 7.53 -15.78 -11.13
C ILE A 233 8.63 -15.58 -10.10
N PRO A 234 9.89 -15.90 -10.43
CA PRO A 234 10.99 -15.58 -9.55
C PRO A 234 11.29 -14.07 -9.61
N PHE A 235 11.64 -13.51 -8.47
CA PHE A 235 12.28 -12.19 -8.39
C PHE A 235 13.54 -12.28 -7.55
N THR A 236 14.48 -11.39 -7.83
CA THR A 236 15.74 -11.27 -7.09
C THR A 236 15.99 -9.80 -6.81
N ASN A 237 16.45 -9.52 -5.60
CA ASN A 237 16.88 -8.22 -5.13
C ASN A 237 18.07 -8.40 -4.18
N VAL A 238 18.57 -7.31 -3.60
CA VAL A 238 19.65 -7.32 -2.61
C VAL A 238 19.28 -6.49 -1.39
N THR A 239 19.86 -6.83 -0.24
CA THR A 239 19.75 -6.02 0.98
C THR A 239 20.53 -4.70 0.83
N GLY A 240 20.45 -3.83 1.85
CA GLY A 240 21.09 -2.51 1.83
C GLY A 240 20.07 -1.39 1.87
N GLU A 241 20.50 -0.18 1.52
CA GLU A 241 19.62 0.99 1.50
C GLU A 241 18.51 0.84 0.46
N GLN A 242 17.27 1.15 0.86
CA GLN A 242 16.15 1.17 -0.07
C GLN A 242 16.38 2.25 -1.15
N VAL A 243 16.15 1.88 -2.41
CA VAL A 243 16.14 2.84 -3.53
C VAL A 243 14.81 3.61 -3.50
N ILE A 244 14.88 4.93 -3.39
CA ILE A 244 13.71 5.82 -3.35
C ILE A 244 13.29 6.21 -4.76
N SER A 245 14.24 6.61 -5.58
CA SER A 245 14.08 7.00 -6.98
C SER A 245 15.38 6.70 -7.72
N ASP A 246 15.40 6.88 -9.04
CA ASP A 246 16.52 6.53 -9.93
C ASP A 246 17.84 7.19 -9.45
N GLY A 247 18.72 6.40 -8.84
CA GLY A 247 19.99 6.86 -8.24
C GLY A 247 19.89 7.55 -6.87
N VAL A 248 18.71 7.55 -6.23
CA VAL A 248 18.47 8.15 -4.91
C VAL A 248 18.31 7.06 -3.85
N PRO A 249 19.31 6.80 -3.00
CA PRO A 249 19.18 5.87 -1.88
C PRO A 249 18.44 6.51 -0.69
N SER A 250 17.98 5.68 0.24
CA SER A 250 17.20 6.11 1.40
C SER A 250 17.93 7.03 2.38
N SER A 251 19.26 6.98 2.48
CA SER A 251 20.04 7.97 3.24
C SER A 251 19.88 9.40 2.72
N GLN A 252 19.47 9.58 1.47
CA GLN A 252 19.25 10.89 0.87
C GLN A 252 17.78 11.34 0.91
N PHE A 253 16.88 10.52 1.47
CA PHE A 253 15.43 10.73 1.42
C PHE A 253 15.01 12.13 1.89
N ASP A 254 15.50 12.58 3.04
CA ASP A 254 15.08 13.89 3.58
C ASP A 254 15.52 15.05 2.69
N SER A 255 16.71 14.95 2.09
CA SER A 255 17.21 15.96 1.16
C SER A 255 16.50 15.93 -0.19
N TRP A 256 16.06 14.75 -0.63
CA TRP A 256 15.32 14.53 -1.87
C TRP A 256 13.88 15.06 -1.78
N ILE A 257 13.18 14.69 -0.71
CA ILE A 257 11.80 15.12 -0.46
C ILE A 257 11.75 16.58 -0.01
N GLY A 258 12.68 17.00 0.86
CA GLY A 258 12.74 18.34 1.42
C GLY A 258 11.84 18.51 2.66
N GLY A 259 11.16 19.65 2.74
CA GLY A 259 10.43 20.07 3.95
C GLY A 259 9.28 19.17 4.37
N ASP A 260 8.75 18.35 3.47
CA ASP A 260 7.62 17.44 3.72
C ASP A 260 8.07 15.99 4.00
N SER A 261 9.38 15.76 4.21
CA SER A 261 9.97 14.42 4.41
C SER A 261 9.34 13.63 5.55
N TRP A 262 8.95 14.26 6.67
CA TRP A 262 8.25 13.52 7.72
C TRP A 262 6.87 13.06 7.28
N ASN A 263 6.11 13.92 6.61
CA ASN A 263 4.78 13.58 6.10
C ASN A 263 4.88 12.48 5.03
N ALA A 264 5.90 12.54 4.17
CA ALA A 264 6.18 11.50 3.19
C ALA A 264 6.48 10.14 3.82
N ARG A 265 7.31 10.12 4.88
CA ARG A 265 7.60 8.90 5.64
C ARG A 265 6.33 8.28 6.23
N ILE A 266 5.47 9.10 6.82
CA ILE A 266 4.19 8.65 7.40
C ILE A 266 3.29 8.10 6.29
N GLY A 267 3.13 8.81 5.17
CA GLY A 267 2.34 8.35 4.03
C GLY A 267 2.78 6.99 3.50
N ILE A 268 4.09 6.81 3.26
CA ILE A 268 4.68 5.54 2.80
C ILE A 268 4.43 4.40 3.81
N TYR A 269 4.51 4.67 5.10
CA TYR A 269 4.21 3.68 6.12
C TYR A 269 2.73 3.30 6.15
N ILE A 270 1.83 4.29 6.13
CA ILE A 270 0.38 4.09 6.12
C ILE A 270 -0.04 3.29 4.88
N HIS A 271 0.58 3.55 3.73
CA HIS A 271 0.44 2.74 2.53
C HIS A 271 0.77 1.27 2.79
N ALA A 272 1.98 1.00 3.27
CA ALA A 272 2.45 -0.36 3.53
C ALA A 272 1.59 -1.10 4.57
N LEU A 273 1.07 -0.38 5.57
CA LEU A 273 0.10 -0.91 6.54
C LEU A 273 -1.23 -1.28 5.87
N GLY A 274 -1.75 -0.41 5.01
CA GLY A 274 -2.92 -0.70 4.19
C GLY A 274 -2.69 -1.99 3.40
N ASP A 275 -1.66 -2.02 2.56
CA ASP A 275 -1.40 -3.17 1.70
C ASP A 275 -1.13 -4.47 2.46
N ARG A 276 -0.50 -4.41 3.64
CA ARG A 276 -0.36 -5.58 4.52
C ARG A 276 -1.72 -6.19 4.90
N ILE A 277 -2.73 -5.34 5.11
CA ILE A 277 -4.11 -5.72 5.48
C ILE A 277 -4.91 -6.16 4.25
N SER A 278 -4.87 -5.41 3.13
CA SER A 278 -5.55 -5.81 1.89
C SER A 278 -5.07 -7.16 1.38
N HIS A 279 -3.76 -7.40 1.45
CA HIS A 279 -3.16 -8.64 0.95
C HIS A 279 -3.08 -9.76 1.96
N HIS A 280 -3.71 -9.63 3.14
CA HIS A 280 -3.49 -10.55 4.25
C HIS A 280 -3.68 -12.03 3.85
N ALA A 281 -4.68 -12.36 3.02
CA ALA A 281 -4.90 -13.73 2.56
C ALA A 281 -3.66 -14.34 1.88
N CYS A 282 -2.92 -13.53 1.10
CA CYS A 282 -1.66 -13.93 0.49
C CYS A 282 -0.49 -13.84 1.48
N THR A 283 -0.34 -12.71 2.18
CA THR A 283 0.85 -12.41 2.99
C THR A 283 0.89 -13.19 4.32
N ASP A 284 -0.26 -13.57 4.88
CA ASP A 284 -0.37 -14.48 6.04
C ASP A 284 0.06 -15.91 5.64
N ALA A 285 -0.30 -16.35 4.43
CA ALA A 285 0.13 -17.64 3.87
C ALA A 285 1.60 -17.62 3.42
N GLY A 286 2.09 -16.45 3.04
CA GLY A 286 3.48 -16.19 2.67
C GLY A 286 4.47 -16.47 3.80
N THR A 287 5.75 -16.61 3.45
CA THR A 287 6.83 -16.75 4.43
C THR A 287 8.10 -16.04 4.00
N ILE A 288 8.79 -15.45 4.97
CA ILE A 288 10.18 -15.04 4.87
C ILE A 288 11.05 -16.02 5.64
N SER A 289 12.13 -16.51 5.02
CA SER A 289 13.20 -17.24 5.69
C SER A 289 14.47 -16.37 5.76
N SER A 290 15.03 -16.23 6.95
CA SER A 290 16.30 -15.53 7.17
C SER A 290 17.50 -16.35 6.68
N PRO A 291 18.66 -15.71 6.44
CA PRO A 291 19.93 -16.40 6.20
C PRO A 291 20.29 -17.42 7.30
N SER A 292 20.93 -18.51 6.90
CA SER A 292 21.42 -19.61 7.72
C SER A 292 22.85 -20.03 7.30
N PRO A 293 23.58 -20.83 8.10
CA PRO A 293 24.94 -21.25 7.74
C PRO A 293 25.06 -21.97 6.38
N ASP A 294 24.00 -22.67 5.94
CA ASP A 294 23.93 -23.35 4.64
C ASP A 294 23.47 -22.44 3.49
N ARG A 295 22.86 -21.28 3.78
CA ARG A 295 22.25 -20.37 2.81
C ARG A 295 22.34 -18.91 3.26
N GLN A 296 23.08 -18.09 2.53
CA GLN A 296 23.39 -16.70 2.95
C GLN A 296 22.37 -15.67 2.42
N GLU A 297 21.28 -16.12 1.79
CA GLU A 297 20.22 -15.27 1.24
C GLU A 297 18.96 -15.19 2.13
N PHE A 298 18.21 -14.09 2.02
CA PHE A 298 16.81 -14.06 2.44
C PHE A 298 15.94 -14.73 1.37
N ARG A 299 14.89 -15.45 1.79
CA ARG A 299 13.94 -16.06 0.86
C ARG A 299 12.51 -15.67 1.15
N ILE A 300 11.78 -15.32 0.10
CA ILE A 300 10.37 -14.95 0.16
C ILE A 300 9.55 -15.94 -0.67
N ASP A 301 8.60 -16.64 -0.05
CA ASP A 301 7.73 -17.59 -0.74
C ASP A 301 6.27 -17.12 -0.70
N LEU A 302 5.81 -16.58 -1.83
CA LEU A 302 4.41 -16.21 -2.09
C LEU A 302 3.78 -17.11 -3.17
N ASN A 303 4.34 -18.30 -3.44
CA ASN A 303 3.71 -19.28 -4.35
C ASN A 303 2.66 -20.09 -3.58
N LYS A 304 1.57 -19.42 -3.20
CA LYS A 304 0.43 -19.97 -2.46
C LYS A 304 -0.86 -19.78 -3.27
N PRO A 305 -1.85 -20.69 -3.16
CA PRO A 305 -3.14 -20.50 -3.84
C PRO A 305 -3.83 -19.18 -3.50
N THR A 306 -3.67 -18.70 -2.26
CA THR A 306 -4.22 -17.41 -1.81
C THR A 306 -3.52 -16.18 -2.40
N CYS A 307 -2.38 -16.39 -3.08
CA CYS A 307 -1.64 -15.36 -3.80
C CYS A 307 -1.88 -15.40 -5.32
N ASP A 308 -2.76 -16.26 -5.81
CA ASP A 308 -3.05 -16.38 -7.24
C ASP A 308 -3.69 -15.10 -7.78
N GLN A 309 -3.36 -14.71 -9.02
CA GLN A 309 -3.70 -13.39 -9.56
C GLN A 309 -5.22 -13.15 -9.71
N GLY A 310 -5.98 -14.21 -10.00
CA GLY A 310 -7.44 -14.11 -10.14
C GLY A 310 -8.11 -13.73 -8.83
N PRO A 311 -8.01 -14.56 -7.78
CA PRO A 311 -8.58 -14.25 -6.47
C PRO A 311 -8.05 -12.96 -5.85
N HIS A 312 -6.77 -12.66 -6.07
CA HIS A 312 -6.15 -11.40 -5.66
C HIS A 312 -6.81 -10.20 -6.33
N ALA A 313 -6.99 -10.23 -7.66
CA ALA A 313 -7.66 -9.16 -8.39
C ALA A 313 -9.11 -8.94 -7.91
N VAL A 314 -9.86 -10.00 -7.62
CA VAL A 314 -11.25 -9.88 -7.12
C VAL A 314 -11.30 -9.19 -5.75
N ARG A 315 -10.36 -9.52 -4.84
CA ARG A 315 -10.32 -8.90 -3.51
C ARG A 315 -10.08 -7.40 -3.56
N HIS A 316 -9.33 -6.90 -4.54
CA HIS A 316 -9.26 -5.45 -4.73
C HIS A 316 -10.58 -4.84 -5.22
N GLU A 317 -11.35 -5.55 -6.06
CA GLU A 317 -12.69 -5.09 -6.45
C GLU A 317 -13.68 -5.06 -5.27
N TYR A 318 -13.37 -5.74 -4.16
CA TYR A 318 -14.13 -5.71 -2.91
C TYR A 318 -13.79 -4.52 -2.00
N GLU A 319 -12.70 -3.81 -2.24
CA GLU A 319 -12.23 -2.74 -1.34
C GLU A 319 -13.10 -1.48 -1.41
N THR A 320 -13.83 -1.29 -2.51
CA THR A 320 -14.73 -0.15 -2.72
C THR A 320 -15.92 -0.52 -3.61
N GLY A 321 -17.02 0.23 -3.51
CA GLY A 321 -18.13 0.13 -4.45
C GLY A 321 -18.99 -1.13 -4.37
N VAL A 322 -18.85 -1.86 -3.26
CA VAL A 322 -19.62 -3.05 -2.90
C VAL A 322 -20.22 -2.87 -1.51
N ASP A 323 -21.18 -3.72 -1.14
CA ASP A 323 -21.72 -3.78 0.23
C ASP A 323 -20.74 -4.57 1.10
N PHE A 324 -20.01 -3.90 1.99
CA PHE A 324 -18.99 -4.54 2.81
C PHE A 324 -19.59 -5.56 3.78
N ALA A 325 -20.84 -5.35 4.23
CA ALA A 325 -21.53 -6.31 5.09
C ALA A 325 -21.90 -7.61 4.37
N GLY A 326 -21.86 -7.62 3.03
CA GLY A 326 -22.05 -8.79 2.19
C GLY A 326 -20.78 -9.61 1.95
N LEU A 327 -19.60 -9.11 2.36
CA LEU A 327 -18.32 -9.81 2.25
C LEU A 327 -18.11 -10.76 3.43
N GLU A 328 -17.38 -11.84 3.19
CA GLU A 328 -16.86 -12.68 4.27
C GLU A 328 -15.91 -11.88 5.18
N SER A 329 -15.80 -12.27 6.44
CA SER A 329 -15.06 -11.47 7.43
C SER A 329 -13.58 -11.29 7.10
N GLU A 330 -12.99 -12.26 6.37
CA GLU A 330 -11.60 -12.16 5.89
C GLU A 330 -11.46 -11.13 4.76
N ASP A 331 -12.49 -10.90 3.96
CA ASP A 331 -12.44 -9.98 2.82
C ASP A 331 -12.89 -8.54 3.18
N GLN A 332 -13.27 -8.27 4.43
CA GLN A 332 -13.66 -6.93 4.93
C GLN A 332 -12.43 -6.03 5.21
N THR A 333 -11.44 -6.05 4.31
CA THR A 333 -10.13 -5.42 4.50
C THR A 333 -10.20 -3.90 4.62
N THR A 334 -11.15 -3.23 3.95
CA THR A 334 -11.31 -1.76 4.03
C THR A 334 -11.66 -1.28 5.44
N GLU A 335 -12.52 -1.98 6.18
CA GLU A 335 -12.80 -1.61 7.59
C GLU A 335 -11.57 -1.80 8.47
N ALA A 336 -10.88 -2.93 8.31
CA ALA A 336 -9.65 -3.21 9.05
C ALA A 336 -8.55 -2.18 8.78
N ALA A 337 -8.31 -1.86 7.50
CA ALA A 337 -7.31 -0.90 7.05
C ALA A 337 -7.61 0.49 7.59
N LEU A 338 -8.81 1.05 7.34
CA LEU A 338 -9.16 2.39 7.85
C LEU A 338 -9.10 2.47 9.37
N SER A 339 -9.44 1.39 10.06
CA SER A 339 -9.35 1.32 11.52
C SER A 339 -7.90 1.37 12.00
N MET A 340 -6.98 0.58 11.42
CA MET A 340 -5.56 0.57 11.79
C MET A 340 -4.86 1.88 11.39
N VAL A 341 -5.17 2.42 10.21
CA VAL A 341 -4.66 3.73 9.74
C VAL A 341 -5.08 4.85 10.69
N TYR A 342 -6.31 4.84 11.20
CA TYR A 342 -6.75 5.81 12.22
C TYR A 342 -5.89 5.71 13.48
N ASP A 343 -5.67 4.50 14.01
CA ASP A 343 -4.92 4.32 15.25
C ASP A 343 -3.46 4.74 15.08
N GLU A 344 -2.83 4.39 13.96
CA GLU A 344 -1.45 4.77 13.70
C GLU A 344 -1.31 6.27 13.47
N LEU A 345 -2.24 6.93 12.76
CA LEU A 345 -2.25 8.38 12.64
C LEU A 345 -2.48 9.10 13.98
N VAL A 346 -3.23 8.51 14.92
CA VAL A 346 -3.32 9.00 16.30
C VAL A 346 -1.95 8.93 16.99
N GLU A 347 -1.20 7.84 16.83
CA GLU A 347 0.14 7.69 17.41
C GLU A 347 1.14 8.68 16.80
N PHE A 348 1.16 8.84 15.47
CA PHE A 348 1.99 9.86 14.83
C PHE A 348 1.62 11.27 15.28
N ALA A 349 0.32 11.61 15.34
CA ALA A 349 -0.12 12.91 15.82
C ALA A 349 0.32 13.18 17.27
N ARG A 350 0.35 12.14 18.11
CA ARG A 350 0.85 12.22 19.49
C ARG A 350 2.33 12.56 19.53
N ILE A 351 3.15 11.85 18.76
CA ILE A 351 4.60 12.07 18.67
C ILE A 351 4.91 13.45 18.10
N ARG A 352 4.10 13.91 17.14
CA ARG A 352 4.20 15.23 16.52
C ARG A 352 3.70 16.37 17.42
N GLY A 353 3.02 16.05 18.53
CA GLY A 353 2.42 17.04 19.41
C GLY A 353 1.23 17.78 18.79
N THR A 354 0.60 17.19 17.77
CA THR A 354 -0.55 17.76 17.03
C THR A 354 -1.86 17.07 17.36
N LEU A 355 -1.85 16.02 18.18
CA LEU A 355 -3.02 15.21 18.51
C LEU A 355 -4.19 16.06 19.04
N ASP A 356 -5.34 15.93 18.39
CA ASP A 356 -6.62 16.40 18.92
C ASP A 356 -7.07 15.45 20.05
N ALA A 357 -7.41 16.00 21.21
CA ALA A 357 -7.86 15.23 22.37
C ALA A 357 -9.14 14.41 22.09
N GLN A 358 -9.98 14.81 21.14
CA GLN A 358 -11.17 14.05 20.76
C GLN A 358 -10.82 12.81 19.93
N ALA A 359 -9.65 12.76 19.29
CA ALA A 359 -9.26 11.66 18.41
C ALA A 359 -9.05 10.34 19.18
N THR A 360 -8.75 10.39 20.47
CA THR A 360 -8.63 9.18 21.31
C THR A 360 -9.98 8.64 21.80
N MET A 361 -11.08 9.34 21.52
CA MET A 361 -12.41 8.90 21.95
C MET A 361 -12.95 7.85 20.97
N PRO A 362 -13.38 6.65 21.43
CA PRO A 362 -13.94 5.62 20.54
C PRO A 362 -15.12 6.13 19.70
N THR A 363 -15.90 7.08 20.24
CA THR A 363 -17.02 7.71 19.53
C THR A 363 -16.57 8.52 18.32
N THR A 364 -15.40 9.16 18.35
CA THR A 364 -14.87 9.94 17.23
C THR A 364 -14.47 9.00 16.09
N LYS A 365 -13.71 7.95 16.41
CA LYS A 365 -13.32 6.92 15.44
C LYS A 365 -14.55 6.24 14.82
N SER A 366 -15.49 5.77 15.64
CA SER A 366 -16.71 5.11 15.14
C SER A 366 -17.58 6.05 14.29
N ALA A 367 -17.75 7.31 14.69
CA ALA A 367 -18.50 8.27 13.89
C ALA A 367 -17.84 8.56 12.53
N LEU A 368 -16.50 8.61 12.48
CA LEU A 368 -15.77 8.87 11.25
C LEU A 368 -15.78 7.66 10.32
N LEU A 369 -15.45 6.47 10.85
CA LEU A 369 -15.27 5.27 10.05
C LEU A 369 -16.62 4.60 9.74
N GLN A 370 -17.29 4.09 10.77
CA GLN A 370 -18.54 3.32 10.62
C GLN A 370 -19.73 4.21 10.25
N GLY A 371 -19.79 5.43 10.81
CA GLY A 371 -20.83 6.41 10.49
C GLY A 371 -20.56 7.27 9.25
N GLY A 372 -19.41 7.09 8.60
CA GLY A 372 -18.91 8.01 7.58
C GLY A 372 -18.23 7.32 6.41
N LEU A 373 -16.92 7.12 6.51
CA LEU A 373 -16.05 6.69 5.41
C LEU A 373 -16.46 5.34 4.84
N LEU A 374 -16.82 4.36 5.67
CA LEU A 374 -17.20 3.02 5.19
C LEU A 374 -18.45 3.08 4.28
N PRO A 375 -19.62 3.57 4.74
CA PRO A 375 -20.78 3.72 3.85
C PRO A 375 -20.53 4.60 2.61
N ALA A 376 -19.62 5.58 2.71
CA ALA A 376 -19.27 6.42 1.57
C ALA A 376 -18.47 5.65 0.51
N LEU A 377 -17.56 4.78 0.92
CA LEU A 377 -16.73 3.96 0.02
C LEU A 377 -17.52 2.82 -0.64
N GLU A 378 -18.62 2.36 -0.04
CA GLU A 378 -19.56 1.38 -0.65
C GLU A 378 -20.28 1.94 -1.90
N VAL A 379 -20.29 3.27 -2.08
CA VAL A 379 -20.95 3.89 -3.23
C VAL A 379 -20.31 3.42 -4.53
N ARG A 380 -21.07 2.73 -5.38
CA ARG A 380 -20.52 2.07 -6.57
C ARG A 380 -19.93 3.01 -7.63
N TYR A 381 -20.49 4.20 -7.80
CA TYR A 381 -20.11 5.10 -8.90
C TYR A 381 -19.05 6.12 -8.44
N PRO A 382 -17.96 6.34 -9.19
CA PRO A 382 -16.80 7.12 -8.73
C PRO A 382 -17.08 8.57 -8.34
N VAL A 383 -17.88 9.28 -9.12
CA VAL A 383 -18.18 10.69 -8.85
C VAL A 383 -19.02 10.80 -7.59
N GLU A 384 -20.05 9.97 -7.48
CA GLU A 384 -20.91 9.87 -6.31
C GLU A 384 -20.14 9.40 -5.06
N ARG A 385 -19.20 8.47 -5.21
CA ARG A 385 -18.32 7.99 -4.13
C ARG A 385 -17.41 9.11 -3.63
N MET A 386 -16.76 9.84 -4.55
CA MET A 386 -15.91 10.98 -4.20
C MET A 386 -16.72 12.10 -3.54
N ASP A 387 -17.94 12.39 -4.02
CA ASP A 387 -18.88 13.31 -3.36
C ASP A 387 -19.20 12.83 -1.93
N ALA A 388 -19.52 11.54 -1.75
CA ALA A 388 -19.88 10.97 -0.45
C ALA A 388 -18.72 11.01 0.54
N VAL A 389 -17.50 10.62 0.12
CA VAL A 389 -16.29 10.66 0.95
C VAL A 389 -15.96 12.11 1.33
N THR A 390 -16.07 13.04 0.39
CA THR A 390 -15.91 14.47 0.65
C THR A 390 -16.91 14.97 1.69
N GLU A 391 -18.19 14.58 1.57
CA GLU A 391 -19.23 14.97 2.53
C GLU A 391 -18.89 14.50 3.96
N VAL A 392 -18.31 13.31 4.11
CA VAL A 392 -17.82 12.84 5.41
C VAL A 392 -16.82 13.84 5.99
N GLY A 393 -15.78 14.21 5.24
CA GLY A 393 -14.80 15.21 5.67
C GLY A 393 -15.45 16.54 6.08
N CYS A 394 -16.38 17.05 5.26
CA CYS A 394 -17.09 18.31 5.52
C CYS A 394 -17.88 18.28 6.84
N ARG A 395 -18.51 17.15 7.20
CA ARG A 395 -19.22 16.99 8.49
C ARG A 395 -18.27 17.08 9.70
N PHE A 396 -17.00 16.75 9.52
CA PHE A 396 -15.94 16.86 10.52
C PHE A 396 -15.17 18.19 10.42
N GLY A 397 -15.61 19.13 9.58
CA GLY A 397 -14.93 20.42 9.38
C GLY A 397 -13.61 20.31 8.62
N VAL A 398 -13.40 19.20 7.91
CA VAL A 398 -12.23 18.98 7.05
C VAL A 398 -12.52 19.60 5.67
N PRO A 399 -11.67 20.53 5.17
CA PRO A 399 -11.80 21.04 3.81
C PRO A 399 -11.67 19.90 2.79
N ALA A 400 -12.32 20.01 1.63
CA ALA A 400 -12.21 19.00 0.58
C ALA A 400 -10.75 18.75 0.17
N PHE A 401 -10.40 17.48 -0.10
CA PHE A 401 -9.10 17.14 -0.66
C PHE A 401 -8.90 17.84 -2.02
N PRO A 402 -7.69 18.29 -2.38
CA PRO A 402 -7.46 18.96 -3.67
C PRO A 402 -7.97 18.14 -4.87
N GLY A 403 -8.91 18.72 -5.63
CA GLY A 403 -9.55 18.08 -6.78
C GLY A 403 -10.87 17.38 -6.47
N SER A 404 -11.19 17.18 -5.18
CA SER A 404 -12.52 16.75 -4.76
C SER A 404 -13.54 17.89 -4.87
N PRO A 405 -14.84 17.55 -4.99
CA PRO A 405 -15.94 18.51 -4.89
C PRO A 405 -15.84 19.39 -3.63
N ALA A 406 -16.27 20.65 -3.70
CA ALA A 406 -16.24 21.53 -2.54
C ALA A 406 -17.30 21.13 -1.49
N CYS A 407 -17.03 21.40 -0.21
CA CYS A 407 -18.03 21.27 0.83
C CYS A 407 -19.26 22.12 0.52
N ARG A 408 -20.44 21.49 0.52
CA ARG A 408 -21.72 22.21 0.40
C ARG A 408 -21.98 22.90 1.75
N GLY A 409 -22.02 24.24 1.72
CA GLY A 409 -22.21 25.09 2.91
C GLY A 409 -23.64 25.15 3.43
#